data_AF-A0A4V6PFX1-F1
#
_entry.id   AF-A0A4V6PFX1-F1
#
_cell.length_a   1.000
_cell.length_b   1.000
_cell.length_c   1.000
_cell.angle_alpha   90.00
_cell.angle_beta   90.00
_cell.angle_gamma   90.00
#
_symmetry.space_group_name_H-M   'P 1'
#
loop_
_entity.id
_entity.type
_entity.pdbx_description
1 polymer ?
#
loop_
_entity_poly.entity_id
_entity_poly.type
_entity_poly.pdbx_seq_one_letter_code
_entity_poly.pdbx_strand_id
1 'polypeptide(L)'
;MLRARGSGRRPVMLAIAGDSAAGKTTLTRGLVQCLGADRMTAVCVDDYHRYDRAERSGKPFTALHPDCNHIDIMEQHLQLLSMGEPILKPVYDHSTGELVRPELVEPRDFVIVEGLLPLHTRMARACFDITVYLDPPEPLRHSWKVRRDCAKRGYTPEQVMAELDRREPESAAYIRPQRKHADIVVRFAPVAGRLDPPGTPLSAELLLRPTIDHPDLADVLDSGPAGTGADRTETAMHLRLHRDTDGRPVDALHVHGYVSPEESQVVKKAILEHLGPRAGTALSDPGVLGQLGDAGTSDPLAITQLLLLYHLLDADHRQAA
;
A
#
# COMPACT_ATOMS: atom_id res chain seq x y z
N MET A 1 -1.07 -32.84 -11.27
CA MET A 1 -2.35 -32.17 -11.60
C MET A 1 -2.02 -30.72 -11.94
N LEU A 2 -1.93 -30.37 -13.23
CA LEU A 2 -1.84 -28.96 -13.63
C LEU A 2 -3.22 -28.34 -13.37
N ARG A 3 -3.32 -27.42 -12.42
CA ARG A 3 -4.51 -26.57 -12.32
C ARG A 3 -4.64 -25.79 -13.64
N ALA A 4 -5.85 -25.80 -14.18
CA ALA A 4 -6.19 -25.15 -15.43
C ALA A 4 -5.67 -23.71 -15.46
N ARG A 5 -5.11 -23.31 -16.60
CA ARG A 5 -4.82 -21.89 -16.91
C ARG A 5 -6.03 -21.06 -16.51
N GLY A 6 -5.90 -20.20 -15.51
CA GLY A 6 -6.84 -19.10 -15.31
C GLY A 6 -7.02 -18.39 -16.65
N SER A 7 -8.25 -18.02 -16.98
CA SER A 7 -8.68 -17.39 -18.25
C SER A 7 -7.53 -16.61 -18.88
N GLY A 8 -7.09 -16.91 -20.11
CA GLY A 8 -5.86 -16.39 -20.75
C GLY A 8 -5.75 -14.86 -20.88
N ARG A 9 -5.77 -14.19 -19.74
CA ARG A 9 -5.84 -12.76 -19.46
C ARG A 9 -4.66 -12.46 -18.57
N ARG A 10 -4.02 -11.33 -18.82
CA ARG A 10 -2.93 -10.87 -17.99
C ARG A 10 -3.46 -10.52 -16.59
N PRO A 11 -2.69 -10.76 -15.52
CA PRO A 11 -3.04 -10.28 -14.19
C PRO A 11 -3.13 -8.76 -14.13
N VAL A 12 -3.97 -8.24 -13.22
CA VAL A 12 -3.90 -6.84 -12.81
C VAL A 12 -2.78 -6.67 -11.80
N MET A 13 -1.85 -5.77 -12.10
CA MET A 13 -0.64 -5.55 -11.32
C MET A 13 -0.75 -4.26 -10.49
N LEU A 14 -0.67 -4.39 -9.15
CA LEU A 14 -0.68 -3.27 -8.20
C LEU A 14 0.65 -3.17 -7.47
N ALA A 15 1.30 -2.00 -7.53
CA ALA A 15 2.48 -1.70 -6.71
C ALA A 15 2.11 -0.94 -5.43
N ILE A 16 2.72 -1.30 -4.30
CA ILE A 16 2.72 -0.52 -3.06
C ILE A 16 4.16 -0.22 -2.64
N ALA A 17 4.62 0.97 -2.98
CA ALA A 17 5.95 1.48 -2.62
C ALA A 17 5.92 2.24 -1.27
N GLY A 18 7.07 2.34 -0.64
CA GLY A 18 7.27 3.16 0.56
C GLY A 18 8.40 2.63 1.43
N ASP A 19 8.83 3.42 2.41
CA ASP A 19 9.94 3.03 3.29
C ASP A 19 9.52 1.87 4.25
N SER A 20 10.50 1.26 4.90
CA SER A 20 10.27 0.33 6.00
C SER A 20 9.37 0.96 7.05
N ALA A 21 8.42 0.16 7.53
CA ALA A 21 7.41 0.55 8.52
C ALA A 21 6.45 1.64 8.03
N ALA A 22 6.30 1.86 6.72
CA ALA A 22 5.32 2.81 6.20
C ALA A 22 3.85 2.32 6.27
N GLY A 23 3.62 1.04 6.59
CA GLY A 23 2.28 0.43 6.66
C GLY A 23 1.91 -0.47 5.48
N LYS A 24 2.85 -0.74 4.57
CA LYS A 24 2.63 -1.49 3.31
C LYS A 24 2.01 -2.86 3.58
N THR A 25 2.65 -3.66 4.43
CA THR A 25 2.21 -5.04 4.72
C THR A 25 0.82 -5.06 5.36
N THR A 26 0.47 -4.05 6.16
CA THR A 26 -0.88 -3.91 6.75
C THR A 26 -1.92 -3.64 5.67
N LEU A 27 -1.61 -2.72 4.75
CA LEU A 27 -2.48 -2.39 3.62
C LEU A 27 -2.67 -3.61 2.70
N THR A 28 -1.57 -4.24 2.29
CA THR A 28 -1.51 -5.46 1.46
C THR A 28 -2.32 -6.61 2.06
N ARG A 29 -2.16 -6.89 3.36
CA ARG A 29 -2.82 -8.01 4.03
C ARG A 29 -4.34 -7.93 3.95
N GLY A 30 -4.93 -6.75 4.16
CA GLY A 30 -6.40 -6.61 4.09
C GLY A 30 -6.94 -6.83 2.68
N LEU A 31 -6.21 -6.41 1.64
CA LEU A 31 -6.59 -6.68 0.25
C LEU A 31 -6.55 -8.19 -0.07
N VAL A 32 -5.46 -8.87 0.32
CA VAL A 32 -5.30 -10.32 0.11
C VAL A 32 -6.37 -11.12 0.85
N GLN A 33 -6.68 -10.77 2.10
CA GLN A 33 -7.73 -11.43 2.87
C GLN A 33 -9.12 -11.17 2.27
N CYS A 34 -9.38 -9.96 1.81
CA CYS A 34 -10.68 -9.58 1.24
C CYS A 34 -10.94 -10.27 -0.11
N LEU A 35 -9.96 -10.32 -1.02
CA LEU A 35 -10.09 -10.98 -2.34
C LEU A 35 -9.93 -12.51 -2.26
N GLY A 36 -9.18 -13.00 -1.27
CA GLY A 36 -8.85 -14.42 -1.10
C GLY A 36 -7.56 -14.83 -1.81
N ALA A 37 -6.81 -15.74 -1.20
CA ALA A 37 -5.52 -16.22 -1.70
C ALA A 37 -5.61 -16.98 -3.03
N ASP A 38 -6.80 -17.43 -3.43
CA ASP A 38 -7.02 -18.06 -4.74
C ASP A 38 -7.04 -17.03 -5.89
N ARG A 39 -7.33 -15.76 -5.60
CA ARG A 39 -7.44 -14.68 -6.60
C ARG A 39 -6.30 -13.68 -6.56
N MET A 40 -5.58 -13.59 -5.45
CA MET A 40 -4.54 -12.58 -5.25
C MET A 40 -3.21 -13.19 -4.84
N THR A 41 -2.16 -12.88 -5.61
CA THR A 41 -0.76 -13.20 -5.27
C THR A 41 -0.09 -11.97 -4.69
N ALA A 42 0.60 -12.12 -3.55
CA ALA A 42 1.41 -11.06 -2.96
C ALA A 42 2.91 -11.34 -3.11
N VAL A 43 3.67 -10.33 -3.52
CA VAL A 43 5.12 -10.39 -3.74
C VAL A 43 5.79 -9.25 -2.98
N CYS A 44 6.78 -9.57 -2.15
CA CYS A 44 7.63 -8.58 -1.49
C CYS A 44 8.91 -8.39 -2.30
N VAL A 45 9.20 -7.18 -2.78
CA VAL A 45 10.45 -6.91 -3.51
C VAL A 45 11.67 -6.78 -2.61
N ASP A 46 11.47 -6.74 -1.27
CA ASP A 46 12.58 -6.80 -0.32
C ASP A 46 13.24 -8.20 -0.32
N ASP A 47 12.57 -9.22 -0.89
CA ASP A 47 13.14 -10.55 -1.12
C ASP A 47 14.31 -10.55 -2.11
N TYR A 48 14.46 -9.49 -2.91
CA TYR A 48 15.53 -9.37 -3.92
C TYR A 48 16.79 -8.72 -3.34
N HIS A 49 16.94 -8.67 -2.02
CA HIS A 49 18.22 -8.30 -1.40
C HIS A 49 19.33 -9.23 -1.91
N ARG A 50 20.45 -8.62 -2.36
CA ARG A 50 21.64 -9.34 -2.83
C ARG A 50 22.45 -9.95 -1.69
N TYR A 51 22.32 -9.37 -0.51
CA TYR A 51 23.12 -9.71 0.66
C TYR A 51 22.22 -9.92 1.86
N ASP A 52 22.53 -10.93 2.66
CA ASP A 52 21.92 -11.09 3.97
C ASP A 52 22.34 -9.96 4.93
N ARG A 53 21.79 -9.95 6.15
CA ARG A 53 22.08 -8.91 7.14
C ARG A 53 23.55 -8.89 7.57
N ALA A 54 24.19 -10.05 7.68
CA ALA A 54 25.58 -10.17 8.10
C ALA A 54 26.54 -9.77 6.97
N GLU A 55 26.32 -10.26 5.75
CA GLU A 55 27.09 -9.93 4.56
C GLU A 55 27.02 -8.44 4.21
N ARG A 56 25.87 -7.81 4.44
CA ARG A 56 25.69 -6.37 4.23
C ARG A 56 26.45 -5.52 5.25
N SER A 57 26.80 -6.09 6.41
CA SER A 57 27.57 -5.37 7.42
C SER A 57 28.92 -4.91 6.85
N GLY A 58 29.28 -3.64 7.07
CA GLY A 58 30.52 -3.05 6.56
C GLY A 58 30.51 -2.66 5.08
N LYS A 59 29.42 -2.87 4.34
CA LYS A 59 29.27 -2.33 2.97
C LYS A 59 28.99 -0.82 3.00
N PRO A 60 29.35 -0.06 1.95
CA PRO A 60 29.15 1.38 1.90
C PRO A 60 27.69 1.79 1.67
N PHE A 61 26.76 0.84 1.68
CA PHE A 61 25.35 1.06 1.43
C PHE A 61 24.44 0.27 2.39
N THR A 62 23.19 0.69 2.50
CA THR A 62 22.14 -0.01 3.25
C THR A 62 21.26 -0.86 2.33
N ALA A 63 20.23 -1.49 2.89
CA ALA A 63 19.24 -2.24 2.12
C ALA A 63 18.44 -1.38 1.12
N LEU A 64 18.45 -0.05 1.29
CA LEU A 64 17.70 0.90 0.46
C LEU A 64 18.40 1.20 -0.88
N HIS A 65 19.72 0.98 -0.95
CA HIS A 65 20.50 1.24 -2.15
C HIS A 65 20.18 0.22 -3.26
N PRO A 66 20.02 0.65 -4.53
CA PRO A 66 19.80 -0.26 -5.66
C PRO A 66 20.86 -1.36 -5.78
N ASP A 67 22.14 -1.05 -5.60
CA ASP A 67 23.25 -2.03 -5.62
C ASP A 67 23.19 -3.11 -4.51
N CYS A 68 22.39 -2.90 -3.46
CA CYS A 68 22.11 -3.91 -2.44
C CYS A 68 21.01 -4.89 -2.87
N ASN A 69 20.43 -4.71 -4.06
CA ASN A 69 19.28 -5.45 -4.56
C ASN A 69 19.57 -6.00 -5.96
N HIS A 70 18.96 -7.14 -6.30
CA HIS A 70 18.94 -7.69 -7.64
C HIS A 70 17.83 -7.02 -8.47
N ILE A 71 18.04 -5.74 -8.80
CA ILE A 71 17.06 -4.92 -9.53
C ILE A 71 16.73 -5.51 -10.91
N ASP A 72 17.73 -6.04 -11.60
CA ASP A 72 17.61 -6.72 -12.88
C ASP A 72 16.72 -7.97 -12.80
N ILE A 73 16.94 -8.83 -11.79
CA ILE A 73 16.12 -10.03 -11.57
C ILE A 73 14.69 -9.63 -11.16
N MET A 74 14.56 -8.62 -10.31
CA MET A 74 13.26 -8.07 -9.91
C MET A 74 12.49 -7.58 -11.14
N GLU A 75 13.09 -6.80 -12.03
CA GLU A 75 12.45 -6.33 -13.28
C GLU A 75 11.98 -7.49 -14.15
N GLN A 76 12.86 -8.48 -14.38
CA GLN A 76 12.51 -9.66 -15.16
C GLN A 76 11.31 -10.40 -14.55
N HIS A 77 11.28 -10.57 -13.23
CA HIS A 77 10.20 -11.25 -12.54
C HIS A 77 8.89 -10.45 -12.59
N LEU A 78 8.94 -9.12 -12.47
CA LEU A 78 7.76 -8.26 -12.63
C LEU A 78 7.18 -8.37 -14.05
N GLN A 79 8.04 -8.41 -15.07
CA GLN A 79 7.60 -8.63 -16.45
C GLN A 79 6.92 -10.01 -16.60
N LEU A 80 7.54 -11.08 -16.11
CA LEU A 80 6.95 -12.44 -16.17
C LEU A 80 5.59 -12.48 -15.49
N LEU A 81 5.47 -11.96 -14.27
CA LEU A 81 4.21 -11.89 -13.54
C LEU A 81 3.15 -11.09 -14.30
N SER A 82 3.52 -9.94 -14.89
CA SER A 82 2.60 -9.13 -15.70
C SER A 82 2.10 -9.83 -16.98
N MET A 83 2.83 -10.84 -17.45
CA MET A 83 2.44 -11.69 -18.58
C MET A 83 1.69 -12.95 -18.15
N GLY A 84 1.46 -13.14 -16.85
CA GLY A 84 0.82 -14.34 -16.31
C GLY A 84 1.75 -15.55 -16.18
N GLU A 85 3.07 -15.33 -16.24
CA GLU A 85 4.07 -16.39 -16.13
C GLU A 85 4.59 -16.54 -14.69
N PRO A 86 4.85 -17.78 -14.22
CA PRO A 86 5.37 -18.02 -12.88
C PRO A 86 6.85 -17.63 -12.76
N ILE A 87 7.28 -17.35 -11.52
CA ILE A 87 8.67 -17.00 -11.20
C ILE A 87 9.20 -17.90 -10.08
N LEU A 88 10.52 -18.12 -10.07
CA LEU A 88 11.21 -18.69 -8.92
C LEU A 88 11.78 -17.55 -8.08
N LYS A 89 10.98 -17.04 -7.14
CA LYS A 89 11.26 -15.83 -6.37
C LYS A 89 12.27 -16.13 -5.25
N PRO A 90 13.31 -15.31 -5.03
CA PRO A 90 14.11 -15.40 -3.81
C PRO A 90 13.24 -15.13 -2.57
N VAL A 91 13.76 -15.44 -1.39
CA VAL A 91 13.07 -15.19 -0.12
C VAL A 91 14.07 -14.65 0.89
N TYR A 92 13.75 -13.51 1.49
CA TYR A 92 14.51 -12.91 2.58
C TYR A 92 13.72 -13.03 3.89
N ASP A 93 14.23 -13.82 4.83
CA ASP A 93 13.61 -13.94 6.15
C ASP A 93 13.96 -12.71 7.01
N HIS A 94 12.99 -11.85 7.27
CA HIS A 94 13.21 -10.66 8.08
C HIS A 94 13.46 -10.94 9.57
N SER A 95 13.08 -12.12 10.09
CA SER A 95 13.28 -12.52 11.47
C SER A 95 14.75 -12.86 11.72
N THR A 96 15.32 -13.78 10.94
CA THR A 96 16.74 -14.17 11.03
C THR A 96 17.65 -13.15 10.32
N GLY A 97 17.15 -12.51 9.27
CA GLY A 97 17.91 -11.62 8.40
C GLY A 97 18.70 -12.35 7.32
N GLU A 98 18.28 -13.56 6.95
CA GLU A 98 18.98 -14.48 6.04
C GLU A 98 18.25 -14.64 4.71
N LEU A 99 19.01 -14.96 3.66
CA LEU A 99 18.46 -15.43 2.39
C LEU A 99 18.19 -16.93 2.48
N VAL A 100 16.96 -17.33 2.20
CA VAL A 100 16.52 -18.74 2.30
C VAL A 100 16.16 -19.32 0.94
N ARG A 101 15.69 -20.56 0.92
CA ARG A 101 15.33 -21.26 -0.33
C ARG A 101 14.28 -20.45 -1.12
N PRO A 102 14.46 -20.28 -2.45
CA PRO A 102 13.47 -19.59 -3.27
C PRO A 102 12.15 -20.37 -3.35
N GLU A 103 11.07 -19.65 -3.63
CA GLU A 103 9.72 -20.19 -3.75
C GLU A 103 9.16 -19.99 -5.16
N LEU A 104 8.41 -20.98 -5.64
CA LEU A 104 7.66 -20.85 -6.88
C LEU A 104 6.43 -19.98 -6.62
N VAL A 105 6.33 -18.86 -7.34
CA VAL A 105 5.19 -17.95 -7.27
C VAL A 105 4.45 -18.00 -8.61
N GLU A 106 3.17 -18.35 -8.54
CA GLU A 106 2.26 -18.28 -9.68
C GLU A 106 1.43 -16.99 -9.58
N PRO A 107 1.29 -16.21 -10.67
CA PRO A 107 0.34 -15.11 -10.69
C PRO A 107 -1.10 -15.63 -10.63
N ARG A 108 -1.97 -14.85 -9.98
CA ARG A 108 -3.44 -15.03 -9.98
C ARG A 108 -4.08 -13.83 -10.70
N ASP A 109 -5.40 -13.69 -10.63
CA ASP A 109 -6.14 -12.57 -11.23
C ASP A 109 -5.52 -11.21 -10.87
N PHE A 110 -5.10 -11.06 -9.61
CA PHE A 110 -4.45 -9.87 -9.07
C PHE A 110 -3.06 -10.21 -8.54
N VAL A 111 -2.08 -9.36 -8.82
CA VAL A 111 -0.75 -9.45 -8.23
C VAL A 111 -0.43 -8.14 -7.54
N ILE A 112 -0.22 -8.20 -6.23
CA ILE A 112 0.25 -7.06 -5.44
C ILE A 112 1.74 -7.19 -5.17
N VAL A 113 2.48 -6.14 -5.49
CA VAL A 113 3.92 -6.06 -5.32
C VAL A 113 4.22 -4.94 -4.33
N GLU A 114 4.69 -5.30 -3.14
CA GLU A 114 5.08 -4.32 -2.12
C GLU A 114 6.58 -4.32 -1.84
N GLY A 115 7.12 -3.19 -1.39
CA GLY A 115 8.48 -3.14 -0.85
C GLY A 115 9.13 -1.78 -0.98
N LEU A 116 10.45 -1.77 -0.88
CA LEU A 116 11.26 -0.56 -0.89
C LEU A 116 11.42 0.04 -2.29
N LEU A 117 11.60 -0.77 -3.33
CA LEU A 117 12.01 -0.32 -4.67
C LEU A 117 11.09 -0.73 -5.84
N PRO A 118 9.78 -1.04 -5.67
CA PRO A 118 8.98 -1.56 -6.78
C PRO A 118 8.79 -0.52 -7.91
N LEU A 119 8.89 0.78 -7.63
CA LEU A 119 8.74 1.86 -8.61
C LEU A 119 10.07 2.51 -9.01
N HIS A 120 11.21 1.94 -8.60
CA HIS A 120 12.52 2.56 -8.75
C HIS A 120 12.89 2.80 -10.22
N THR A 121 12.75 1.79 -11.06
CA THR A 121 13.14 1.86 -12.47
C THR A 121 11.96 2.07 -13.40
N ARG A 122 12.22 2.60 -14.60
CA ARG A 122 11.17 2.77 -15.61
C ARG A 122 10.58 1.43 -16.05
N MET A 123 11.41 0.40 -16.13
CA MET A 123 11.00 -0.93 -16.56
C MET A 123 10.03 -1.57 -15.56
N ALA A 124 10.36 -1.53 -14.26
CA ALA A 124 9.48 -2.03 -13.20
C ALA A 124 8.14 -1.30 -13.22
N ARG A 125 8.16 0.03 -13.33
CA ARG A 125 6.92 0.85 -13.38
C ARG A 125 5.98 0.49 -14.53
N ALA A 126 6.54 0.16 -15.69
CA ALA A 126 5.74 -0.19 -16.87
C ALA A 126 4.96 -1.51 -16.71
N CYS A 127 5.25 -2.30 -15.67
CA CYS A 127 4.57 -3.56 -15.39
C CYS A 127 3.28 -3.38 -14.56
N PHE A 128 3.02 -2.21 -13.98
CA PHE A 128 1.89 -1.99 -13.08
C PHE A 128 0.72 -1.28 -13.77
N ASP A 129 -0.50 -1.73 -13.48
CA ASP A 129 -1.73 -1.04 -13.87
C ASP A 129 -2.11 0.04 -12.85
N ILE A 130 -1.71 -0.14 -11.57
CA ILE A 130 -1.98 0.79 -10.47
C ILE A 130 -0.72 0.90 -9.60
N THR A 131 -0.33 2.12 -9.25
CA THR A 131 0.84 2.38 -8.40
C THR A 131 0.48 3.24 -7.19
N VAL A 132 0.83 2.73 -6.00
CA VAL A 132 0.56 3.37 -4.70
C VAL A 132 1.86 3.67 -4.00
N TYR A 133 1.95 4.82 -3.34
CA TYR A 133 3.05 5.15 -2.44
C TYR A 133 2.54 5.51 -1.04
N LEU A 134 3.08 4.85 -0.01
CA LEU A 134 2.79 5.18 1.39
C LEU A 134 3.76 6.25 1.91
N ASP A 135 3.20 7.39 2.32
CA ASP A 135 3.92 8.59 2.73
C ASP A 135 3.54 9.04 4.16
N PRO A 136 3.69 8.18 5.19
CA PRO A 136 3.40 8.59 6.56
C PRO A 136 4.43 9.64 7.05
N PRO A 137 4.06 10.52 7.98
CA PRO A 137 5.01 11.43 8.61
C PRO A 137 6.18 10.69 9.26
N GLU A 138 7.40 11.18 9.03
CA GLU A 138 8.64 10.58 9.55
C GLU A 138 8.63 10.27 11.06
N PRO A 139 8.19 11.18 11.95
CA PRO A 139 8.12 10.87 13.39
C PRO A 139 7.19 9.69 13.70
N LEU A 140 6.07 9.59 12.98
CA LEU A 140 5.10 8.52 13.17
C LEU A 140 5.67 7.19 12.65
N ARG A 141 6.28 7.21 11.46
CA ARG A 141 6.97 6.05 10.86
C ARG A 141 8.09 5.52 11.77
N HIS A 142 8.90 6.41 12.34
CA HIS A 142 9.94 6.06 13.30
C HIS A 142 9.35 5.38 14.53
N SER A 143 8.27 5.93 15.10
CA SER A 143 7.59 5.33 16.25
C SER A 143 7.05 3.92 15.96
N TRP A 144 6.50 3.69 14.77
CA TRP A 144 6.04 2.38 14.32
C TRP A 144 7.19 1.40 14.13
N LYS A 145 8.30 1.86 13.55
CA LYS A 145 9.48 1.03 13.35
C LYS A 145 10.09 0.60 14.68
N VAL A 146 10.27 1.52 15.62
CA VAL A 146 10.76 1.22 16.98
C VAL A 146 9.84 0.20 17.64
N ARG A 147 8.53 0.46 17.70
CA ARG A 147 7.57 -0.47 18.30
C ARG A 147 7.64 -1.87 17.70
N ARG A 148 7.64 -1.97 16.36
CA ARG A 148 7.67 -3.24 15.63
C ARG A 148 8.98 -3.98 15.82
N ASP A 149 10.11 -3.31 15.63
CA ASP A 149 11.44 -3.96 15.60
C ASP A 149 11.88 -4.33 17.03
N CYS A 150 11.50 -3.57 18.06
CA CYS A 150 11.70 -3.98 19.45
C CYS A 150 10.82 -5.18 19.83
N ALA A 151 9.52 -5.14 19.50
CA ALA A 151 8.59 -6.20 19.89
C ALA A 151 8.78 -7.52 19.12
N LYS A 152 9.08 -7.45 17.83
CA LYS A 152 9.12 -8.62 16.93
C LYS A 152 10.51 -9.13 16.59
N ARG A 153 11.54 -8.31 16.76
CA ARG A 153 12.91 -8.62 16.31
C ARG A 153 13.97 -8.47 17.40
N GLY A 154 13.58 -8.06 18.62
CA GLY A 154 14.47 -7.99 19.78
C GLY A 154 15.51 -6.86 19.76
N TYR A 155 15.34 -5.85 18.89
CA TYR A 155 16.24 -4.69 18.88
C TYR A 155 15.95 -3.74 20.04
N THR A 156 16.95 -2.95 20.45
CA THR A 156 16.72 -1.81 21.35
C THR A 156 16.27 -0.57 20.56
N PRO A 157 15.55 0.38 21.18
CA PRO A 157 15.18 1.64 20.52
C PRO A 157 16.38 2.37 19.92
N GLU A 158 17.52 2.40 20.61
CA GLU A 158 18.74 3.08 20.19
C GLU A 158 19.32 2.45 18.91
N GLN A 159 19.31 1.11 18.83
CA GLN A 159 19.73 0.39 17.62
C GLN A 159 18.83 0.72 16.43
N VAL A 160 17.52 0.80 16.66
CA VAL A 160 16.56 1.14 15.60
C VAL A 160 16.75 2.58 15.11
N MET A 161 16.99 3.53 16.03
CA MET A 161 17.23 4.92 15.70
C MET A 161 18.55 5.12 14.95
N ALA A 162 19.64 4.49 15.40
CA ALA A 162 20.93 4.54 14.70
C ALA A 162 20.82 3.97 13.27
N GLU A 163 20.05 2.91 13.07
CA GLU A 163 19.80 2.33 11.74
C GLU A 163 18.92 3.24 10.86
N LEU A 164 17.97 3.98 11.45
CA LEU A 164 17.18 4.98 10.73
C LEU A 164 18.06 6.13 10.24
N ASP A 165 18.92 6.68 11.10
CA ASP A 165 19.84 7.77 10.76
C ASP A 165 20.81 7.33 9.64
N ARG A 166 21.33 6.10 9.73
CA ARG A 166 22.20 5.52 8.70
C ARG A 166 21.51 5.38 7.34
N ARG A 167 20.21 5.08 7.33
CA ARG A 167 19.41 4.86 6.11
C ARG A 167 18.91 6.15 5.47
N GLU A 168 18.82 7.23 6.24
CA GLU A 168 18.17 8.47 5.81
C GLU A 168 18.72 9.04 4.49
N PRO A 169 20.04 9.11 4.23
CA PRO A 169 20.55 9.57 2.94
C PRO A 169 20.08 8.72 1.76
N GLU A 170 19.99 7.40 1.93
CA GLU A 170 19.52 6.49 0.88
C GLU A 170 17.99 6.49 0.75
N SER A 171 17.25 6.71 1.85
CA SER A 171 15.80 6.91 1.78
C SER A 171 15.47 8.16 0.95
N ALA A 172 16.22 9.25 1.18
CA ALA A 172 16.16 10.48 0.40
C ALA A 172 16.45 10.26 -1.09
N ALA A 173 17.47 9.46 -1.39
CA ALA A 173 17.99 9.28 -2.75
C ALA A 173 17.19 8.25 -3.58
N TYR A 174 16.66 7.20 -2.95
CA TYR A 174 16.15 6.03 -3.68
C TYR A 174 14.70 5.66 -3.32
N ILE A 175 14.24 5.93 -2.10
CA ILE A 175 12.88 5.58 -1.66
C ILE A 175 11.90 6.71 -1.97
N ARG A 176 12.10 7.88 -1.35
CA ARG A 176 11.19 9.03 -1.49
C ARG A 176 10.98 9.51 -2.94
N PRO A 177 11.96 9.47 -3.84
CA PRO A 177 11.74 9.86 -5.23
C PRO A 177 10.72 9.00 -5.99
N GLN A 178 10.43 7.78 -5.53
CA GLN A 178 9.40 6.92 -6.12
C GLN A 178 7.98 7.50 -5.97
N ARG A 179 7.75 8.37 -4.96
CA ARG A 179 6.45 9.02 -4.71
C ARG A 179 5.89 9.75 -5.94
N LYS A 180 6.75 10.38 -6.75
CA LYS A 180 6.32 11.13 -7.96
C LYS A 180 5.80 10.23 -9.10
N HIS A 181 5.98 8.92 -8.95
CA HIS A 181 5.57 7.90 -9.92
C HIS A 181 4.31 7.16 -9.52
N ALA A 182 3.78 7.38 -8.32
CA ALA A 182 2.53 6.78 -7.87
C ALA A 182 1.30 7.45 -8.51
N ASP A 183 0.27 6.69 -8.77
CA ASP A 183 -1.07 7.17 -9.12
C ASP A 183 -1.82 7.65 -7.88
N ILE A 184 -1.59 6.97 -6.75
CA ILE A 184 -2.22 7.25 -5.46
C ILE A 184 -1.13 7.40 -4.40
N VAL A 185 -1.11 8.53 -3.71
CA VAL A 185 -0.27 8.69 -2.50
C VAL A 185 -1.16 8.60 -1.28
N VAL A 186 -0.85 7.70 -0.36
CA VAL A 186 -1.63 7.51 0.87
C VAL A 186 -0.80 7.93 2.08
N ARG A 187 -1.37 8.79 2.91
CA ARG A 187 -0.78 9.29 4.14
C ARG A 187 -1.72 9.03 5.31
N PHE A 188 -1.30 8.18 6.24
CA PHE A 188 -1.97 8.03 7.53
C PHE A 188 -1.31 8.95 8.55
N ALA A 189 -2.06 9.90 9.10
CA ALA A 189 -1.52 10.92 10.00
C ALA A 189 -2.61 11.53 10.90
N PRO A 190 -2.23 12.15 12.02
CA PRO A 190 -3.10 13.12 12.71
C PRO A 190 -3.46 14.27 11.77
N VAL A 191 -4.60 14.91 12.01
CA VAL A 191 -5.03 16.07 11.22
C VAL A 191 -4.12 17.25 11.51
N ALA A 192 -3.52 17.83 10.46
CA ALA A 192 -2.62 18.97 10.60
C ALA A 192 -3.33 20.17 11.25
N GLY A 193 -2.71 20.78 12.25
CA GLY A 193 -3.25 21.94 12.96
C GLY A 193 -4.32 21.61 14.01
N ARG A 194 -4.72 20.33 14.17
CA ARG A 194 -5.62 19.89 15.23
C ARG A 194 -4.82 19.32 16.41
N LEU A 195 -5.17 19.73 17.63
CA LEU A 195 -4.60 19.20 18.86
C LEU A 195 -5.44 18.01 19.33
N ASP A 196 -5.06 16.82 18.87
CA ASP A 196 -5.78 15.59 19.20
C ASP A 196 -5.28 14.98 20.52
N PRO A 197 -6.20 14.51 21.39
CA PRO A 197 -5.83 13.73 22.56
C PRO A 197 -4.99 12.49 22.19
N PRO A 198 -4.09 12.03 23.08
CA PRO A 198 -3.41 10.76 22.89
C PRO A 198 -4.42 9.62 22.68
N GLY A 199 -4.22 8.84 21.63
CA GLY A 199 -5.10 7.71 21.29
C GLY A 199 -6.20 8.02 20.28
N THR A 200 -6.35 9.28 19.84
CA THR A 200 -7.21 9.59 18.68
C THR A 200 -6.75 8.79 17.45
N PRO A 201 -7.65 8.08 16.76
CA PRO A 201 -7.28 7.32 15.57
C PRO A 201 -6.76 8.24 14.46
N LEU A 202 -5.83 7.72 13.66
CA LEU A 202 -5.25 8.44 12.54
C LEU A 202 -6.26 8.60 11.41
N SER A 203 -6.26 9.77 10.78
CA SER A 203 -6.96 10.00 9.51
C SER A 203 -6.10 9.50 8.35
N ALA A 204 -6.72 9.31 7.19
CA ALA A 204 -6.05 9.07 5.92
C ALA A 204 -6.23 10.25 4.98
N GLU A 205 -5.18 10.62 4.26
CA GLU A 205 -5.22 11.51 3.11
C GLU A 205 -4.75 10.71 1.90
N LEU A 206 -5.57 10.67 0.85
CA LEU A 206 -5.27 10.03 -0.41
C LEU A 206 -5.17 11.13 -1.48
N LEU A 207 -3.99 11.31 -2.05
CA LEU A 207 -3.80 12.15 -3.22
C LEU A 207 -4.05 11.31 -4.47
N LEU A 208 -5.15 11.58 -5.13
CA LEU A 208 -5.62 10.91 -6.34
C LEU A 208 -5.13 11.71 -7.55
N ARG A 209 -4.14 11.17 -8.28
CA ARG A 209 -3.57 11.84 -9.46
C ARG A 209 -4.35 11.45 -10.71
N PRO A 210 -4.52 12.36 -11.68
CA PRO A 210 -5.25 12.08 -12.93
C PRO A 210 -4.41 11.24 -13.92
N THR A 211 -3.69 10.24 -13.41
CA THR A 211 -2.90 9.25 -14.17
C THR A 211 -3.66 7.95 -14.39
N ILE A 212 -4.71 7.71 -13.60
CA ILE A 212 -5.69 6.63 -13.75
C ILE A 212 -7.10 7.18 -13.51
N ASP A 213 -8.11 6.42 -13.92
CA ASP A 213 -9.50 6.73 -13.62
C ASP A 213 -9.80 6.45 -12.14
N HIS A 214 -10.36 7.45 -11.46
CA HIS A 214 -10.79 7.36 -10.06
C HIS A 214 -12.30 7.13 -9.97
N PRO A 215 -12.79 6.45 -8.91
CA PRO A 215 -14.22 6.32 -8.69
C PRO A 215 -14.87 7.70 -8.60
N ASP A 216 -16.05 7.86 -9.21
CA ASP A 216 -16.90 8.99 -8.90
C ASP A 216 -17.41 8.83 -7.46
N LEU A 217 -17.09 9.81 -6.61
CA LEU A 217 -17.43 9.82 -5.20
C LEU A 217 -18.47 10.88 -4.87
N ALA A 218 -19.10 11.54 -5.86
CA ALA A 218 -20.04 12.63 -5.64
C ALA A 218 -21.16 12.24 -4.66
N ASP A 219 -21.84 11.11 -4.92
CA ASP A 219 -22.92 10.60 -4.07
C ASP A 219 -22.43 10.26 -2.65
N VAL A 220 -21.18 9.81 -2.54
CA VAL A 220 -20.59 9.43 -1.25
C VAL A 220 -20.21 10.66 -0.42
N LEU A 221 -19.77 11.73 -1.08
CA LEU A 221 -19.44 13.01 -0.43
C LEU A 221 -20.70 13.77 0.01
N ASP A 222 -21.81 13.59 -0.69
CA ASP A 222 -23.10 14.22 -0.38
C ASP A 222 -23.93 13.43 0.65
N SER A 223 -23.55 12.19 0.96
CA SER A 223 -24.26 11.32 1.91
C SER A 223 -24.03 11.62 3.40
N GLY A 224 -23.34 12.73 3.74
CA GLY A 224 -23.25 13.25 5.10
C GLY A 224 -24.52 14.01 5.54
N PRO A 225 -24.77 14.20 6.84
CA PRO A 225 -25.93 14.97 7.28
C PRO A 225 -25.90 16.37 6.65
N ALA A 226 -27.02 16.75 6.02
CA ALA A 226 -27.22 18.06 5.39
C ALA A 226 -27.23 19.17 6.44
N GLY A 227 -26.07 19.50 7.00
CA GLY A 227 -25.84 20.65 7.85
C GLY A 227 -25.66 21.89 6.99
N THR A 228 -26.56 22.86 7.14
CA THR A 228 -26.41 24.22 6.60
C THR A 228 -25.00 24.74 6.91
N GLY A 229 -24.29 25.18 5.87
CA GLY A 229 -22.85 25.43 5.90
C GLY A 229 -22.33 26.13 7.15
N ALA A 230 -21.47 25.45 7.91
CA ALA A 230 -20.45 26.05 8.75
C ALA A 230 -19.44 25.01 9.30
N ASP A 231 -19.79 23.73 9.42
CA ASP A 231 -18.88 22.75 10.06
C ASP A 231 -18.79 21.43 9.29
N ARG A 232 -17.85 21.34 8.32
CA ARG A 232 -17.51 20.10 7.57
C ARG A 232 -16.65 19.13 8.41
N THR A 233 -16.69 19.24 9.74
CA THR A 233 -15.85 18.46 10.66
C THR A 233 -16.48 17.13 11.07
N GLU A 234 -17.78 16.93 10.83
CA GLU A 234 -18.53 15.70 11.18
C GLU A 234 -18.67 14.71 10.01
N THR A 235 -18.37 15.08 8.78
CA THR A 235 -18.44 14.15 7.64
C THR A 235 -17.31 13.12 7.70
N ALA A 236 -17.57 11.83 7.47
CA ALA A 236 -16.55 10.78 7.48
C ALA A 236 -15.43 10.98 6.44
N MET A 237 -15.72 11.63 5.31
CA MET A 237 -14.70 12.00 4.35
C MET A 237 -15.06 13.24 3.54
N HIS A 238 -14.06 13.89 2.94
CA HIS A 238 -14.28 14.99 2.01
C HIS A 238 -13.17 15.10 0.96
N LEU A 239 -13.51 15.67 -0.20
CA LEU A 239 -12.58 15.93 -1.30
C LEU A 239 -12.19 17.42 -1.36
N ARG A 240 -10.94 17.70 -1.72
CA ARG A 240 -10.45 19.05 -2.02
C ARG A 240 -9.53 19.03 -3.24
N LEU A 241 -9.62 20.05 -4.07
CA LEU A 241 -8.60 20.31 -5.08
C LEU A 241 -7.31 20.77 -4.39
N HIS A 242 -6.20 20.12 -4.71
CA HIS A 242 -4.90 20.42 -4.12
C HIS A 242 -3.80 20.44 -5.19
N ARG A 243 -2.64 20.98 -4.82
CA ARG A 243 -1.40 20.83 -5.60
C ARG A 243 -0.42 20.04 -4.76
N ASP A 244 -0.02 18.88 -5.27
CA ASP A 244 0.96 18.04 -4.59
C ASP A 244 2.33 18.75 -4.51
N THR A 245 3.25 18.19 -3.73
CA THR A 245 4.63 18.65 -3.51
C THR A 245 5.45 18.81 -4.80
N ASP A 246 5.07 18.15 -5.89
CA ASP A 246 5.67 18.29 -7.22
C ASP A 246 4.96 19.32 -8.12
N GLY A 247 3.96 20.04 -7.57
CA GLY A 247 3.18 21.08 -8.22
C GLY A 247 2.00 20.59 -9.06
N ARG A 248 1.83 19.27 -9.22
CA ARG A 248 0.75 18.70 -10.03
C ARG A 248 -0.60 18.87 -9.35
N PRO A 249 -1.67 19.20 -10.11
CA PRO A 249 -3.01 19.20 -9.56
C PRO A 249 -3.43 17.77 -9.20
N VAL A 250 -4.04 17.61 -8.04
CA VAL A 250 -4.55 16.34 -7.52
C VAL A 250 -5.86 16.56 -6.78
N ASP A 251 -6.68 15.52 -6.74
CA ASP A 251 -7.80 15.47 -5.81
C ASP A 251 -7.31 14.88 -4.49
N ALA A 252 -7.42 15.65 -3.41
CA ALA A 252 -7.07 15.22 -2.07
C ALA A 252 -8.34 14.72 -1.35
N LEU A 253 -8.46 13.40 -1.21
CA LEU A 253 -9.51 12.76 -0.43
C LEU A 253 -9.04 12.58 1.01
N HIS A 254 -9.73 13.21 1.95
CA HIS A 254 -9.47 13.08 3.37
C HIS A 254 -10.52 12.19 4.02
N VAL A 255 -10.08 11.12 4.66
CA VAL A 255 -10.91 10.19 5.44
C VAL A 255 -10.58 10.37 6.91
N HIS A 256 -11.57 10.76 7.71
CA HIS A 256 -11.35 11.18 9.08
C HIS A 256 -11.37 9.98 10.03
N GLY A 257 -10.35 9.86 10.89
CA GLY A 257 -10.26 8.74 11.84
C GLY A 257 -11.09 8.90 13.11
N TYR A 258 -11.68 10.07 13.33
CA TYR A 258 -12.30 10.46 14.59
C TYR A 258 -13.82 10.57 14.51
N VAL A 259 -14.41 10.23 13.37
CA VAL A 259 -15.87 10.22 13.16
C VAL A 259 -16.50 9.00 13.81
N SER A 260 -17.83 9.00 13.93
CA SER A 260 -18.56 7.88 14.50
C SER A 260 -18.42 6.61 13.62
N PRO A 261 -18.46 5.40 14.22
CA PRO A 261 -18.51 4.17 13.45
C PRO A 261 -19.67 4.15 12.46
N GLU A 262 -20.84 4.69 12.84
CA GLU A 262 -22.03 4.77 11.99
C GLU A 262 -21.76 5.56 10.70
N GLU A 263 -21.16 6.75 10.80
CA GLU A 263 -20.80 7.58 9.62
C GLU A 263 -19.78 6.87 8.73
N SER A 264 -18.80 6.20 9.33
CA SER A 264 -17.83 5.40 8.57
C SER A 264 -18.50 4.24 7.84
N GLN A 265 -19.51 3.59 8.43
CA GLN A 265 -20.27 2.51 7.77
C GLN A 265 -21.08 3.01 6.58
N VAL A 266 -21.70 4.19 6.67
CA VAL A 266 -22.43 4.80 5.53
C VAL A 266 -21.51 4.97 4.33
N VAL A 267 -20.32 5.56 4.56
CA VAL A 267 -19.32 5.74 3.51
C VAL A 267 -18.83 4.41 2.93
N LYS A 268 -18.48 3.44 3.78
CA LYS A 268 -18.01 2.12 3.33
C LYS A 268 -19.07 1.40 2.47
N LYS A 269 -20.33 1.47 2.88
CA LYS A 269 -21.47 0.89 2.16
C LYS A 269 -21.65 1.54 0.78
N ALA A 270 -21.60 2.86 0.72
CA ALA A 270 -21.74 3.59 -0.54
C ALA A 270 -20.57 3.33 -1.52
N ILE A 271 -19.33 3.22 -1.03
CA ILE A 271 -18.18 2.78 -1.87
C ILE A 271 -18.39 1.34 -2.36
N LEU A 272 -18.86 0.44 -1.49
CA LEU A 272 -19.16 -0.95 -1.86
C LEU A 272 -20.30 -1.06 -2.88
N GLU A 273 -21.32 -0.19 -2.80
CA GLU A 273 -22.38 -0.11 -3.79
C GLU A 273 -21.86 0.39 -5.15
N HIS A 274 -20.86 1.28 -5.18
CA HIS A 274 -20.17 1.69 -6.41
C HIS A 274 -19.31 0.57 -7.01
N LEU A 275 -18.80 -0.35 -6.20
CA LEU A 275 -18.22 -1.59 -6.72
C LEU A 275 -19.29 -2.46 -7.43
N GLY A 276 -20.56 -2.30 -7.06
CA GLY A 276 -21.70 -2.93 -7.70
C GLY A 276 -21.59 -4.47 -7.75
N PRO A 277 -22.16 -5.12 -8.79
CA PRO A 277 -22.02 -6.56 -9.00
C PRO A 277 -20.57 -7.02 -9.17
N ARG A 278 -19.62 -6.11 -9.45
CA ARG A 278 -18.18 -6.40 -9.62
C ARG A 278 -17.55 -6.93 -8.33
N ALA A 279 -18.08 -6.55 -7.17
CA ALA A 279 -17.68 -7.07 -5.86
C ALA A 279 -18.34 -8.41 -5.49
N GLY A 280 -19.53 -8.71 -6.03
CA GLY A 280 -20.45 -9.73 -5.50
C GLY A 280 -19.84 -11.12 -5.25
N THR A 281 -19.30 -11.76 -6.29
CA THR A 281 -18.58 -13.05 -6.17
C THR A 281 -17.07 -12.88 -5.99
N ALA A 282 -16.59 -11.63 -6.04
CA ALA A 282 -15.17 -11.32 -6.06
C ALA A 282 -14.56 -11.23 -4.66
N LEU A 283 -15.35 -10.83 -3.66
CA LEU A 283 -14.89 -10.63 -2.29
C LEU A 283 -15.22 -11.85 -1.43
N SER A 284 -14.19 -12.40 -0.80
CA SER A 284 -14.30 -13.51 0.14
C SER A 284 -14.80 -13.05 1.51
N ASP A 285 -14.26 -11.95 2.04
CA ASP A 285 -14.67 -11.38 3.33
C ASP A 285 -14.37 -9.87 3.40
N PRO A 286 -15.35 -9.00 3.11
CA PRO A 286 -15.19 -7.54 3.25
C PRO A 286 -14.98 -7.06 4.69
N GLY A 287 -15.34 -7.86 5.69
CA GLY A 287 -15.23 -7.51 7.11
C GLY A 287 -13.80 -7.47 7.64
N VAL A 288 -12.83 -8.01 6.88
CA VAL A 288 -11.40 -7.97 7.23
C VAL A 288 -10.74 -6.63 6.95
N LEU A 289 -11.40 -5.75 6.18
CA LEU A 289 -10.84 -4.45 5.85
C LEU A 289 -10.72 -3.56 7.09
N GLY A 290 -9.60 -2.85 7.20
CA GLY A 290 -9.27 -2.01 8.34
C GLY A 290 -8.59 -2.73 9.50
N GLN A 291 -8.39 -4.05 9.46
CA GLN A 291 -7.76 -4.79 10.57
C GLN A 291 -6.27 -4.44 10.74
N LEU A 292 -5.92 -3.95 11.93
CA LEU A 292 -4.55 -3.67 12.38
C LEU A 292 -3.89 -4.85 13.10
N GLY A 293 -4.43 -6.06 12.93
CA GLY A 293 -4.03 -7.24 13.71
C GLY A 293 -4.58 -7.13 15.13
N ASP A 294 -3.74 -7.38 16.14
CA ASP A 294 -4.15 -7.34 17.55
C ASP A 294 -4.48 -5.91 18.05
N ALA A 295 -4.19 -4.89 17.24
CA ALA A 295 -4.42 -3.48 17.57
C ALA A 295 -5.83 -2.96 17.22
N GLY A 296 -6.75 -3.85 16.80
CA GLY A 296 -8.15 -3.50 16.48
C GLY A 296 -8.37 -3.12 15.02
N THR A 297 -9.33 -2.24 14.77
CA THR A 297 -9.77 -1.82 13.43
C THR A 297 -9.57 -0.33 13.20
N SER A 298 -9.33 0.07 11.95
CA SER A 298 -9.22 1.46 11.53
C SER A 298 -10.12 1.71 10.32
N ASP A 299 -11.10 2.61 10.47
CA ASP A 299 -12.02 2.98 9.39
C ASP A 299 -11.31 3.69 8.23
N PRO A 300 -10.37 4.64 8.45
CA PRO A 300 -9.60 5.22 7.34
C PRO A 300 -8.78 4.19 6.57
N LEU A 301 -8.22 3.18 7.24
CA LEU A 301 -7.56 2.05 6.57
C LEU A 301 -8.55 1.21 5.77
N ALA A 302 -9.72 0.89 6.33
CA ALA A 302 -10.76 0.13 5.63
C ALA A 302 -11.22 0.84 4.36
N ILE A 303 -11.50 2.14 4.44
CA ILE A 303 -11.91 2.97 3.31
C ILE A 303 -10.79 3.06 2.27
N THR A 304 -9.54 3.24 2.69
CA THR A 304 -8.38 3.20 1.79
C THR A 304 -8.31 1.87 1.04
N GLN A 305 -8.49 0.74 1.74
CA GLN A 305 -8.48 -0.58 1.13
C GLN A 305 -9.65 -0.79 0.16
N LEU A 306 -10.86 -0.30 0.48
CA LEU A 306 -12.01 -0.35 -0.42
C LEU A 306 -11.76 0.43 -1.71
N LEU A 307 -11.12 1.59 -1.63
CA LEU A 307 -10.78 2.39 -2.81
C LEU A 307 -9.72 1.68 -3.68
N LEU A 308 -8.69 1.08 -3.09
CA LEU A 308 -7.72 0.30 -3.86
C LEU A 308 -8.35 -0.95 -4.50
N LEU A 309 -9.29 -1.59 -3.80
CA LEU A 309 -10.08 -2.68 -4.32
C LEU A 309 -10.94 -2.25 -5.51
N TYR A 310 -11.50 -1.03 -5.47
CA TYR A 310 -12.17 -0.43 -6.63
C TYR A 310 -11.28 -0.38 -7.85
N HIS A 311 -10.07 0.18 -7.72
CA HIS A 311 -9.14 0.27 -8.83
C HIS A 311 -8.74 -1.11 -9.38
N LEU A 312 -8.51 -2.09 -8.50
CA LEU A 312 -8.20 -3.46 -8.92
C LEU A 312 -9.34 -4.07 -9.75
N LEU A 313 -10.56 -4.02 -9.23
CA LEU A 313 -11.73 -4.59 -9.90
C LEU A 313 -12.10 -3.85 -11.19
N ASP A 314 -11.92 -2.54 -11.22
CA ASP A 314 -12.14 -1.74 -12.43
C ASP A 314 -11.10 -2.06 -13.51
N ALA A 315 -9.81 -2.15 -13.15
CA ALA A 315 -8.76 -2.56 -14.07
C ALA A 315 -9.01 -3.97 -14.64
N ASP A 316 -9.44 -4.93 -13.81
CA ASP A 316 -9.80 -6.26 -14.29
C ASP A 316 -11.01 -6.20 -15.22
N HIS A 317 -12.03 -5.41 -14.89
CA HIS A 317 -13.19 -5.24 -15.77
C HIS A 317 -12.80 -4.61 -17.13
N ARG A 318 -11.94 -3.59 -17.15
CA ARG A 318 -11.44 -2.97 -18.39
C ARG A 318 -10.58 -3.92 -19.22
N GLN A 319 -9.85 -4.84 -18.59
CA GLN A 319 -9.15 -5.91 -19.30
C GLN A 319 -10.10 -7.02 -19.82
N ALA A 320 -11.36 -7.04 -19.36
CA ALA A 320 -12.38 -7.99 -19.80
C ALA A 320 -13.17 -7.58 -21.04
N ALA A 321 -13.33 -6.27 -21.21
CA ALA A 321 -14.11 -5.64 -22.27
C ALA A 321 -13.31 -5.57 -23.57
#